data_AF-A0A560Z5V1-F1
#
_entry.id   AF-A0A560Z5V1-F1
#
_cell.length_a   1.000
_cell.length_b   1.000
_cell.length_c   1.000
_cell.angle_alpha   90.00
_cell.angle_beta   90.00
_cell.angle_gamma   90.00
#
_symmetry.space_group_name_H-M   'P 1'
#
loop_
_entity.id
_entity.type
_entity.pdbx_description
1 polymer ?
#
loop_
_entity_poly.entity_id
_entity_poly.type
_entity_poly.pdbx_seq_one_letter_code
_entity_poly.pdbx_strand_id
1 'polypeptide(L)'
;MFEFIGVCVVAYVVWRIAKRLIFGGISKTLSRAAIFAVGYNVPDSFAVNIIKNPSVMREALKVLKENKPAVSTLDVYEQYGLAIVMLYEGAKTEAGGDYYEGDDDSKSFSDTKALAIELGVPSSSFDNIFINNIEVLKEFAYEIDKPGEPHHNASFETRMAVAVSILYKSSLKSV
;
A
#
# COMPACT_ATOMS: atom_id res chain seq x y z
N MET A 1 38.36 23.45 -36.23
CA MET A 1 37.91 22.13 -35.71
C MET A 1 38.13 21.98 -34.19
N PHE A 2 39.29 22.36 -33.64
CA PHE A 2 39.58 22.23 -32.20
C PHE A 2 38.67 23.06 -31.27
N GLU A 3 38.23 24.26 -31.68
CA GLU A 3 37.34 25.09 -30.87
C GLU A 3 35.94 24.47 -30.66
N PHE A 4 35.43 23.73 -31.65
CA PHE A 4 34.12 23.09 -31.56
C PHE A 4 34.13 21.91 -30.57
N ILE A 5 35.24 21.16 -30.53
CA ILE A 5 35.45 20.08 -29.57
C ILE A 5 35.53 20.65 -28.14
N GLY A 6 36.21 21.78 -27.96
CA GLY A 6 36.30 22.48 -26.67
C GLY A 6 34.92 22.88 -26.13
N VAL A 7 34.07 23.49 -26.96
CA VAL A 7 32.70 23.89 -26.57
C VAL A 7 31.84 22.68 -26.20
N CYS A 8 31.91 21.58 -26.96
CA CYS A 8 31.17 20.35 -26.65
C CYS A 8 31.58 19.73 -25.30
N VAL A 9 32.88 19.74 -24.98
CA VAL A 9 33.38 19.21 -23.70
C VAL A 9 32.92 20.06 -22.53
N VAL A 10 32.98 21.39 -22.65
CA VAL A 10 32.51 22.30 -21.59
C VAL A 10 31.00 22.14 -21.38
N ALA A 11 30.20 22.08 -22.45
CA ALA A 11 28.77 21.84 -22.36
C ALA A 11 28.44 20.50 -21.67
N TYR A 12 29.19 19.44 -21.98
CA TYR A 12 29.03 18.13 -21.35
C TYR A 12 29.36 18.16 -19.84
N VAL A 13 30.43 18.85 -19.45
CA VAL A 13 30.84 18.96 -18.04
C VAL A 13 29.83 19.77 -17.23
N VAL A 14 29.37 20.91 -17.77
CA VAL A 14 28.32 21.74 -17.15
C VAL A 14 27.02 20.95 -17.00
N TRP A 15 26.62 20.21 -18.04
CA TRP A 15 25.47 19.32 -17.99
C TRP A 15 25.59 18.25 -16.89
N ARG A 16 26.76 17.62 -16.75
CA ARG A 16 27.00 16.61 -15.70
C ARG A 16 26.91 17.19 -14.29
N ILE A 17 27.45 18.38 -14.08
CA ILE A 17 27.43 19.06 -12.78
C ILE A 17 26.00 19.49 -12.44
N ALA A 18 25.28 20.09 -13.39
CA ALA A 18 23.88 20.45 -13.24
C ALA A 18 23.02 19.21 -12.90
N LYS A 19 23.22 18.10 -13.61
CA LYS A 19 22.52 16.85 -13.33
C LYS A 19 22.81 16.33 -11.91
N ARG A 20 24.06 16.37 -11.43
CA ARG A 20 24.38 15.95 -10.05
C ARG A 20 23.73 16.82 -8.98
N LEU A 21 23.73 18.14 -9.16
CA LEU A 21 23.13 19.07 -8.20
C LEU A 21 21.60 18.91 -8.13
N ILE A 22 20.95 18.77 -9.28
CA ILE A 22 19.50 18.57 -9.36
C ILE A 22 19.09 17.25 -8.71
N PHE A 23 19.79 16.15 -9.01
CA PHE A 23 19.47 14.84 -8.43
C PHE A 23 19.76 14.75 -6.92
N GLY A 24 20.75 15.48 -6.41
CA GLY A 24 21.07 15.51 -4.98
C GLY A 24 20.05 16.30 -4.13
N GLY A 25 19.47 17.37 -4.66
CA GLY A 25 18.42 18.13 -3.98
C GLY A 25 17.08 17.40 -3.95
N ILE A 26 16.74 16.71 -5.05
CA ILE A 26 15.49 15.97 -5.20
C ILE A 26 15.39 14.81 -4.19
N SER A 27 16.51 14.15 -3.84
CA SER A 27 16.45 13.02 -2.89
C SER A 27 16.02 13.45 -1.48
N LYS A 28 16.43 14.64 -1.03
CA LYS A 28 16.04 15.18 0.28
C LYS A 28 14.55 15.57 0.30
N THR A 29 14.07 16.20 -0.76
CA THR A 29 12.65 16.58 -0.88
C THR A 29 11.76 15.34 -0.96
N LEU A 30 12.16 14.32 -1.72
CA LEU A 30 11.40 13.06 -1.82
C LEU A 30 11.44 12.26 -0.51
N SER A 31 12.57 12.26 0.21
CA SER A 31 12.64 11.63 1.54
C SER A 31 11.70 12.31 2.53
N ARG A 32 11.61 13.65 2.53
CA ARG A 32 10.62 14.37 3.35
C ARG A 32 9.18 14.10 2.92
N ALA A 33 8.94 13.98 1.62
CA ALA A 33 7.63 13.60 1.08
C ALA A 33 7.22 12.19 1.52
N ALA A 34 8.17 11.24 1.60
CA ALA A 34 7.91 9.90 2.13
C ALA A 34 7.47 9.96 3.59
N ILE A 35 8.23 10.67 4.43
CA ILE A 35 7.93 10.85 5.85
C ILE A 35 6.57 11.52 6.03
N PHE A 36 6.28 12.53 5.22
CA PHE A 36 4.97 13.19 5.21
C PHE A 36 3.85 12.19 4.90
N ALA A 37 3.98 11.40 3.82
CA ALA A 37 2.99 10.40 3.44
C ALA A 37 2.81 9.29 4.50
N VAL A 38 3.89 8.87 5.18
CA VAL A 38 3.83 7.93 6.30
C VAL A 38 3.02 8.50 7.46
N GLY A 39 3.10 9.80 7.71
CA GLY A 39 2.23 10.50 8.66
C GLY A 39 0.74 10.48 8.31
N TYR A 40 0.40 10.16 7.05
CA TYR A 40 -0.96 9.93 6.55
C TYR A 40 -1.25 8.44 6.35
N ASN A 41 -0.69 7.57 7.21
CA ASN A 41 -0.93 6.13 7.21
C ASN A 41 -0.51 5.38 5.93
N VAL A 42 0.39 5.95 5.12
CA VAL A 42 0.97 5.23 3.98
C VAL A 42 2.12 4.34 4.46
N PRO A 43 2.18 3.05 4.10
CA PRO A 43 3.31 2.19 4.42
C PRO A 43 4.62 2.76 3.86
N ASP A 44 5.67 2.81 4.69
CA ASP A 44 6.98 3.34 4.28
C ASP A 44 7.55 2.60 3.06
N SER A 45 7.36 1.28 3.00
CA SER A 45 7.75 0.46 1.85
C SER A 45 7.06 0.89 0.54
N PHE A 46 5.79 1.29 0.61
CA PHE A 46 5.05 1.81 -0.53
C PHE A 46 5.56 3.19 -0.93
N ALA A 47 5.69 4.12 0.03
CA ALA A 47 6.18 5.46 -0.22
C ALA A 47 7.58 5.45 -0.89
N VAL A 48 8.49 4.62 -0.38
CA VAL A 48 9.84 4.44 -0.95
C VAL A 48 9.78 3.85 -2.36
N ASN A 49 8.86 2.92 -2.63
CA ASN A 49 8.70 2.32 -3.95
C ASN A 49 8.18 3.34 -4.98
N ILE A 50 7.17 4.14 -4.63
CA ILE A 50 6.63 5.18 -5.53
C ILE A 50 7.69 6.25 -5.83
N ILE A 51 8.51 6.63 -4.84
CA ILE A 51 9.60 7.59 -5.02
C ILE A 51 10.65 7.13 -6.03
N LYS A 52 10.86 5.81 -6.15
CA LYS A 52 11.77 5.22 -7.17
C LYS A 52 11.18 5.27 -8.58
N ASN A 53 9.90 5.57 -8.72
CA ASN A 53 9.16 5.61 -9.99
C ASN A 53 8.72 7.04 -10.35
N PRO A 54 9.64 7.88 -10.89
CA PRO A 54 9.38 9.30 -11.13
C PRO A 54 8.31 9.58 -12.19
N SER A 55 8.04 8.63 -13.09
CA SER A 55 6.95 8.72 -14.07
C SER A 55 5.59 8.71 -13.37
N VAL A 56 5.34 7.71 -12.53
CA VAL A 56 4.12 7.51 -11.75
C VAL A 56 3.86 8.71 -10.83
N MET A 57 4.92 9.19 -10.17
CA MET A 57 4.83 10.35 -9.28
C MET A 57 4.40 11.63 -10.02
N ARG A 58 4.93 11.88 -11.21
CA ARG A 58 4.58 13.08 -11.99
C ARG A 58 3.15 13.03 -12.48
N GLU A 59 2.69 11.86 -12.90
CA GLU A 59 1.31 11.63 -13.31
C GLU A 59 0.35 11.83 -12.14
N ALA A 60 0.63 11.23 -11.00
CA ALA A 60 -0.14 11.43 -9.76
C ALA A 60 -0.19 12.89 -9.34
N LEU A 61 0.93 13.61 -9.39
CA LEU A 61 0.98 15.03 -9.06
C LEU A 61 0.15 15.87 -10.04
N LYS A 62 0.15 15.52 -11.32
CA LYS A 62 -0.65 16.21 -12.34
C LYS A 62 -2.14 16.02 -12.05
N VAL A 63 -2.58 14.78 -11.85
CA VAL A 63 -3.96 14.44 -11.49
C VAL A 63 -4.38 15.14 -10.21
N LEU A 64 -3.52 15.14 -9.19
CA LEU A 64 -3.78 15.80 -7.92
C LEU A 64 -3.98 17.32 -8.08
N LYS A 65 -3.19 17.98 -8.92
CA LYS A 65 -3.31 19.42 -9.20
C LYS A 65 -4.54 19.78 -10.01
N GLU A 66 -4.93 18.92 -10.95
CA GLU A 66 -6.15 19.07 -11.74
C GLU A 66 -7.39 18.96 -10.84
N ASN A 67 -7.39 18.02 -9.89
CA ASN A 67 -8.51 17.79 -8.97
C ASN A 67 -8.53 18.74 -7.76
N LYS A 68 -7.36 19.17 -7.27
CA LYS A 68 -7.20 20.04 -6.10
C LYS A 68 -6.15 21.12 -6.40
N PRO A 69 -6.53 22.22 -7.07
CA PRO A 69 -5.58 23.27 -7.48
C PRO A 69 -4.87 23.95 -6.30
N ALA A 70 -5.51 23.97 -5.12
CA ALA A 70 -4.93 24.46 -3.87
C ALA A 70 -3.64 23.72 -3.45
N VAL A 71 -3.41 22.50 -3.93
CA VAL A 71 -2.14 21.77 -3.67
C VAL A 71 -0.95 22.52 -4.26
N SER A 72 -1.14 23.32 -5.32
CA SER A 72 -0.04 24.06 -5.96
C SER A 72 0.58 25.16 -5.07
N THR A 73 -0.12 25.59 -4.01
CA THR A 73 0.38 26.60 -3.07
C THR A 73 1.17 25.99 -1.90
N LEU A 74 1.16 24.67 -1.76
CA LEU A 74 1.89 23.96 -0.70
C LEU A 74 3.37 23.82 -1.02
N ASP A 75 4.16 23.49 0.00
CA ASP A 75 5.57 23.21 -0.21
C ASP A 75 5.77 21.98 -1.09
N VAL A 76 6.83 21.97 -1.89
CA VAL A 76 7.08 20.93 -2.90
C VAL A 76 7.05 19.52 -2.30
N TYR A 77 7.58 19.32 -1.10
CA TYR A 77 7.57 18.00 -0.44
C TYR A 77 6.16 17.56 0.01
N GLU A 78 5.29 18.49 0.40
CA GLU A 78 3.89 18.21 0.76
C GLU A 78 3.09 17.86 -0.49
N GLN A 79 3.34 18.55 -1.62
CA GLN A 79 2.71 18.19 -2.89
C GLN A 79 3.05 16.75 -3.31
N TYR A 80 4.33 16.36 -3.17
CA TYR A 80 4.76 14.99 -3.43
C TYR A 80 4.21 14.00 -2.40
N GLY A 81 4.15 14.37 -1.13
CA GLY A 81 3.59 13.53 -0.07
C GLY A 81 2.11 13.24 -0.31
N LEU A 82 1.32 14.26 -0.62
CA LEU A 82 -0.10 14.12 -0.96
C LEU A 82 -0.31 13.31 -2.24
N ALA A 83 0.58 13.41 -3.22
CA ALA A 83 0.52 12.57 -4.43
C ALA A 83 0.75 11.08 -4.11
N ILE A 84 1.64 10.77 -3.17
CA ILE A 84 1.87 9.40 -2.67
C ILE A 84 0.61 8.89 -1.94
N VAL A 85 0.01 9.72 -1.09
CA VAL A 85 -1.24 9.38 -0.38
C VAL A 85 -2.35 9.06 -1.37
N MET A 86 -2.56 9.92 -2.37
CA MET A 86 -3.57 9.71 -3.41
C MET A 86 -3.35 8.40 -4.18
N LEU A 87 -2.10 8.07 -4.51
CA LEU A 87 -1.77 6.79 -5.16
C LEU A 87 -2.05 5.59 -4.27
N TYR A 88 -1.80 5.71 -2.97
CA TYR A 88 -2.07 4.65 -2.01
C TYR A 88 -3.59 4.44 -1.82
N GLU A 89 -4.36 5.52 -1.67
CA GLU A 89 -5.83 5.47 -1.62
C GLU A 89 -6.43 4.89 -2.92
N GLY A 90 -5.89 5.29 -4.08
CA GLY A 90 -6.28 4.72 -5.37
C GLY A 90 -5.98 3.22 -5.45
N ALA A 91 -4.78 2.81 -5.02
CA ALA A 91 -4.39 1.40 -4.98
C ALA A 91 -5.24 0.57 -4.00
N LYS A 92 -5.65 1.13 -2.85
CA LYS A 92 -6.62 0.50 -1.94
C LYS A 92 -7.96 0.25 -2.64
N THR A 93 -8.41 1.23 -3.41
CA THR A 93 -9.69 1.20 -4.11
C THR A 93 -9.68 0.22 -5.31
N GLU A 94 -8.60 0.19 -6.10
CA GLU A 94 -8.43 -0.74 -7.22
C GLU A 94 -8.20 -2.19 -6.78
N ALA A 95 -7.59 -2.39 -5.61
CA ALA A 95 -7.42 -3.70 -5.00
C ALA A 95 -8.70 -4.24 -4.31
N GLY A 96 -9.83 -3.54 -4.40
CA GLY A 96 -11.11 -3.99 -3.85
C GLY A 96 -11.14 -4.09 -2.32
N GLY A 97 -10.38 -3.24 -1.61
CA GLY A 97 -10.25 -3.33 -0.16
C GLY A 97 -10.58 -2.04 0.55
N ASP A 98 -11.68 -2.05 1.31
CA ASP A 98 -11.80 -1.32 2.57
C ASP A 98 -10.65 -1.76 3.49
N TYR A 99 -9.49 -1.16 3.30
CA TYR A 99 -8.40 -1.23 4.26
C TYR A 99 -8.75 -0.31 5.42
N TYR A 100 -9.36 -0.90 6.45
CA TYR A 100 -9.43 -0.31 7.78
C TYR A 100 -8.06 0.27 8.15
N GLU A 101 -8.10 1.54 8.54
CA GLU A 101 -6.97 2.30 9.02
C GLU A 101 -6.31 1.63 10.23
N GLY A 102 -5.02 1.97 10.39
CA GLY A 102 -4.13 1.55 11.46
C GLY A 102 -4.82 1.24 12.79
N ASP A 103 -4.75 -0.03 13.17
CA ASP A 103 -4.04 -0.47 14.37
C ASP A 103 -3.96 -2.00 14.33
N ASP A 104 -2.73 -2.53 14.40
CA ASP A 104 -2.47 -3.87 14.93
C ASP A 104 -2.83 -5.10 14.07
N ASP A 105 -2.27 -5.20 12.85
CA ASP A 105 -2.30 -6.43 12.02
C ASP A 105 -1.89 -7.70 12.80
N SER A 106 -1.03 -7.54 13.81
CA SER A 106 -0.60 -8.63 14.69
C SER A 106 -1.70 -9.14 15.61
N LYS A 107 -2.57 -8.24 16.07
CA LYS A 107 -3.68 -8.52 16.96
C LYS A 107 -4.89 -9.07 16.20
N SER A 108 -5.23 -8.53 15.03
CA SER A 108 -6.28 -9.12 14.19
C SER A 108 -5.91 -10.55 13.75
N PHE A 109 -4.62 -10.84 13.50
CA PHE A 109 -4.17 -12.21 13.26
C PHE A 109 -4.31 -13.10 14.51
N SER A 110 -3.87 -12.63 15.69
CA SER A 110 -3.96 -13.42 16.92
C SER A 110 -5.40 -13.69 17.34
N ASP A 111 -6.28 -12.70 17.20
CA ASP A 111 -7.69 -12.78 17.58
C ASP A 111 -8.44 -13.72 16.63
N THR A 112 -8.16 -13.62 15.33
CA THR A 112 -8.70 -14.57 14.34
C THR A 112 -8.23 -16.00 14.61
N LYS A 113 -6.96 -16.18 14.98
CA LYS A 113 -6.39 -17.49 15.30
C LYS A 113 -7.04 -18.11 16.53
N ALA A 114 -7.24 -17.33 17.59
CA ALA A 114 -7.91 -17.77 18.80
C ALA A 114 -9.34 -18.25 18.50
N LEU A 115 -10.12 -17.43 17.78
CA LEU A 115 -11.49 -17.77 17.40
C LEU A 115 -11.56 -19.01 16.49
N ALA A 116 -10.64 -19.15 15.54
CA ALA A 116 -10.62 -20.31 14.66
C ALA A 116 -10.31 -21.61 15.42
N ILE A 117 -9.45 -21.54 16.44
CA ILE A 117 -9.16 -22.67 17.33
C ILE A 117 -10.40 -23.07 18.13
N GLU A 118 -11.16 -22.11 18.65
CA GLU A 118 -12.45 -22.36 19.31
C GLU A 118 -13.46 -23.04 18.37
N LEU A 119 -13.43 -22.70 17.08
CA LEU A 119 -14.25 -23.33 16.03
C LEU A 119 -13.75 -24.71 15.56
N GLY A 120 -12.70 -25.24 16.21
CA GLY A 120 -12.17 -26.59 16.00
C GLY A 120 -11.05 -26.69 14.96
N VAL A 121 -10.42 -25.57 14.57
CA VAL A 121 -9.25 -25.59 13.69
C VAL A 121 -7.99 -25.82 14.53
N PRO A 122 -7.19 -26.87 14.30
CA PRO A 122 -5.94 -27.05 15.00
C PRO A 122 -5.00 -25.87 14.78
N SER A 123 -4.39 -25.35 15.85
CA SER A 123 -3.46 -24.23 15.77
C SER A 123 -2.31 -24.46 14.77
N SER A 124 -1.88 -25.71 14.59
CA SER A 124 -0.83 -26.10 13.63
C SER A 124 -1.26 -25.99 12.17
N SER A 125 -2.56 -26.07 11.91
CA SER A 125 -3.14 -25.99 10.56
C SER A 125 -3.59 -24.58 10.21
N PHE A 126 -3.94 -23.77 11.22
CA PHE A 126 -4.41 -22.40 11.03
C PHE A 126 -3.43 -21.55 10.22
N ASP A 127 -2.17 -21.47 10.63
CA ASP A 127 -1.20 -20.55 10.01
C ASP A 127 -1.04 -20.84 8.51
N ASN A 128 -0.94 -22.11 8.15
CA ASN A 128 -0.83 -22.54 6.75
C ASN A 128 -2.10 -22.24 5.95
N ILE A 129 -3.29 -22.45 6.53
CA ILE A 129 -4.55 -22.17 5.84
C ILE A 129 -4.70 -20.66 5.63
N PHE A 130 -4.46 -19.89 6.68
CA PHE A 130 -4.61 -18.44 6.68
C PHE A 130 -3.65 -17.78 5.70
N ILE A 131 -2.36 -18.10 5.77
CA ILE A 131 -1.33 -17.47 4.92
C ILE A 131 -1.53 -17.82 3.44
N ASN A 132 -1.83 -19.09 3.13
CA ASN A 132 -1.92 -19.53 1.73
C ASN A 132 -3.24 -19.14 1.05
N ASN A 133 -4.28 -18.80 1.81
CA ASN A 133 -5.62 -18.54 1.27
C ASN A 133 -6.18 -17.19 1.70
N ILE A 134 -5.33 -16.25 2.13
CA ILE A 134 -5.77 -15.00 2.76
C ILE A 134 -6.79 -14.23 1.92
N GLU A 135 -6.55 -14.08 0.60
CA GLU A 135 -7.46 -13.34 -0.29
C GLU A 135 -8.81 -14.04 -0.44
N VAL A 136 -8.82 -15.37 -0.62
CA VAL A 136 -10.06 -16.17 -0.72
C VAL A 136 -10.84 -16.13 0.59
N LEU A 137 -10.15 -16.19 1.73
CA LEU A 137 -10.79 -16.13 3.03
C LEU A 137 -11.41 -14.76 3.31
N LYS A 138 -10.76 -13.67 2.87
CA LYS A 138 -11.33 -12.31 2.95
C LYS A 138 -12.61 -12.21 2.12
N GLU A 139 -12.56 -12.63 0.86
CA GLU A 139 -13.74 -12.65 -0.01
C GLU A 139 -14.90 -13.40 0.68
N PHE A 140 -14.61 -14.57 1.23
CA PHE A 140 -15.60 -15.37 1.95
C PHE A 140 -16.11 -14.68 3.22
N ALA A 141 -15.24 -14.01 3.99
CA ALA A 141 -15.63 -13.22 5.16
C ALA A 141 -16.54 -12.04 4.81
N TYR A 142 -16.40 -11.45 3.61
CA TYR A 142 -17.34 -10.44 3.11
C TYR A 142 -18.67 -11.06 2.68
N GLU A 143 -18.65 -12.26 2.09
CA GLU A 143 -19.89 -12.96 1.74
C GLU A 143 -20.74 -13.33 2.97
N ILE A 144 -20.07 -13.70 4.07
CA ILE A 144 -20.70 -14.03 5.35
C ILE A 144 -21.40 -12.80 5.99
N ASP A 145 -21.07 -11.59 5.57
CA ASP A 145 -21.66 -10.34 6.08
C ASP A 145 -22.92 -9.91 5.32
N LYS A 146 -23.44 -10.76 4.42
CA LYS A 146 -24.66 -10.45 3.69
C LYS A 146 -25.88 -10.49 4.63
N PRO A 147 -26.84 -9.57 4.49
CA PRO A 147 -28.08 -9.60 5.27
C PRO A 147 -28.80 -10.94 5.14
N GLY A 148 -29.05 -11.60 6.28
CA GLY A 148 -29.69 -12.92 6.33
C GLY A 148 -28.74 -14.08 6.62
N GLU A 149 -27.42 -13.86 6.57
CA GLU A 149 -26.43 -14.86 6.98
C GLU A 149 -26.25 -14.91 8.51
N PRO A 150 -25.87 -16.07 9.10
CA PRO A 150 -25.75 -16.25 10.56
C PRO A 150 -24.78 -15.30 11.26
N HIS A 151 -23.84 -14.71 10.53
CA HIS A 151 -22.80 -13.83 11.06
C HIS A 151 -22.81 -12.44 10.43
N HIS A 152 -23.96 -12.03 9.88
CA HIS A 152 -24.19 -10.66 9.47
C HIS A 152 -23.99 -9.71 10.66
N ASN A 153 -23.19 -8.64 10.47
CA ASN A 153 -22.73 -7.70 11.51
C ASN A 153 -21.74 -8.28 12.55
N ALA A 154 -21.23 -9.50 12.37
CA ALA A 154 -20.11 -9.97 13.20
C ALA A 154 -18.81 -9.23 12.85
N SER A 155 -17.89 -9.15 13.83
CA SER A 155 -16.55 -8.59 13.60
C SER A 155 -15.85 -9.30 12.44
N PHE A 156 -14.96 -8.58 11.75
CA PHE A 156 -14.25 -9.13 10.61
C PHE A 156 -13.41 -10.35 11.00
N GLU A 157 -12.77 -10.31 12.17
CA GLU A 157 -11.99 -11.42 12.76
C GLU A 157 -12.86 -12.66 12.98
N THR A 158 -14.11 -12.48 13.43
CA THR A 158 -15.05 -13.59 13.61
C THR A 158 -15.43 -14.19 12.26
N ARG A 159 -15.75 -13.36 11.26
CA ARG A 159 -16.10 -13.82 9.91
C ARG A 159 -14.92 -14.54 9.25
N MET A 160 -13.71 -14.02 9.45
CA MET A 160 -12.47 -14.65 9.00
C MET A 160 -12.20 -16.00 9.70
N ALA A 161 -12.40 -16.09 11.02
CA ALA A 161 -12.25 -17.33 11.75
C ALA A 161 -13.24 -18.40 11.28
N VAL A 162 -14.47 -18.01 10.98
CA VAL A 162 -15.49 -18.88 10.38
C VAL A 162 -15.06 -19.34 8.99
N ALA A 163 -14.57 -18.43 8.14
CA ALA A 163 -14.05 -18.78 6.81
C ALA A 163 -12.92 -19.82 6.89
N VAL A 164 -11.96 -19.63 7.81
CA VAL A 164 -10.87 -20.58 8.04
C VAL A 164 -11.40 -21.94 8.53
N SER A 165 -12.38 -21.95 9.43
CA SER A 165 -13.01 -23.18 9.92
C SER A 165 -13.71 -23.95 8.80
N ILE A 166 -14.40 -23.26 7.91
CA ILE A 166 -15.10 -23.86 6.77
C ILE A 166 -14.09 -24.44 5.77
N LEU A 167 -13.03 -23.70 5.45
CA LEU A 167 -11.98 -24.17 4.54
C LEU A 167 -11.28 -25.41 5.11
N TYR A 168 -10.96 -25.39 6.40
CA TYR A 168 -10.36 -26.54 7.09
C TYR A 168 -11.27 -27.78 7.03
N LYS A 169 -12.54 -27.63 7.41
CA LYS A 169 -13.51 -28.74 7.36
C LYS A 169 -13.72 -29.28 5.94
N SER A 170 -13.65 -28.41 4.94
CA SER A 170 -13.74 -28.79 3.53
C SER A 170 -12.53 -29.60 3.08
N SER A 171 -11.32 -29.21 3.51
CA SER A 171 -10.07 -29.94 3.22
C SER A 171 -10.02 -31.34 3.85
N LEU A 172 -10.70 -31.54 4.99
CA LEU A 172 -10.83 -32.85 5.63
C LEU A 172 -11.81 -33.77 4.92
N LYS A 173 -12.83 -33.22 4.23
CA LYS A 173 -13.82 -34.00 3.48
C LYS A 173 -13.34 -34.44 2.10
N SER A 174 -12.30 -33.80 1.57
CA SER A 174 -11.68 -34.15 0.29
C SER A 174 -10.64 -35.28 0.37
N VAL A 175 -10.45 -35.86 1.55
CA VAL A 175 -9.60 -37.03 1.82
C VAL A 175 -10.50 -38.21 2.19
#